data_AF-A0A0M1MZI9-F1
#
_entry.id   AF-A0A0M1MZI9-F1
#
_cell.length_a   1.000
_cell.length_b   1.000
_cell.length_c   1.000
_cell.angle_alpha   90.00
_cell.angle_beta   90.00
_cell.angle_gamma   90.00
#
_symmetry.space_group_name_H-M   'P 1'
#
loop_
_entity.id
_entity.type
_entity.pdbx_description
1 polymer ?
#
loop_
_entity_poly.entity_id
_entity_poly.type
_entity_poly.pdbx_seq_one_letter_code
_entity_poly.pdbx_strand_id
1 'polypeptide(L)'
;DAGYTVKNLQDAGYTTEKLRDAGFTAKELRNAGYTIKELLDVGFTVKELRDAGFTAKELRNAGYTIKELLDVGFTVKELKESGFSVKNLQDAGYTVKELRDGGYTAKELKYEKFTISELRTVGYTAKDLRAAGYSVFSLKNVGFTLKEIIDAGYTVKELEEGRILYTIEDLKAGGYTLKKIIDGGYTAGQLRAAGYTLKELIDVGFTFVDLRVAGYTIKEC
;
A
#
# COMPACT_ATOMS: atom_id res chain seq x y z
N ASP A 1 -14.52 15.52 48.87
CA ASP A 1 -13.48 14.82 48.10
C ASP A 1 -12.15 15.54 48.17
N ALA A 2 -11.23 15.03 48.98
CA ALA A 2 -9.87 15.53 48.99
C ALA A 2 -9.18 15.04 47.71
N GLY A 3 -9.03 15.95 46.74
CA GLY A 3 -8.48 15.71 45.39
C GLY A 3 -6.99 15.34 45.39
N TYR A 4 -6.64 14.19 45.95
CA TYR A 4 -5.30 13.63 45.84
C TYR A 4 -5.09 13.07 44.43
N THR A 5 -4.03 13.52 43.77
CA THR A 5 -3.58 12.91 42.51
C THR A 5 -2.81 11.63 42.80
N VAL A 6 -2.73 10.71 41.82
CA VAL A 6 -1.86 9.53 41.89
C VAL A 6 -0.42 9.92 42.28
N LYS A 7 0.08 11.02 41.72
CA LYS A 7 1.42 11.53 42.01
C LYS A 7 1.60 11.92 43.48
N ASN A 8 0.62 12.63 44.06
CA ASN A 8 0.66 12.99 45.48
C ASN A 8 0.75 11.75 46.37
N LEU A 9 0.03 10.68 46.03
CA LEU A 9 0.02 9.44 46.79
C LEU A 9 1.33 8.65 46.59
N GLN A 10 1.88 8.66 45.38
CA GLN A 10 3.19 8.07 45.10
C GLN A 10 4.31 8.76 45.90
N ASP A 11 4.31 10.10 45.94
CA ASP A 11 5.27 10.89 46.74
C ASP A 11 5.10 10.65 48.25
N ALA A 12 3.90 10.28 48.69
CA ALA A 12 3.60 9.88 50.05
C ALA A 12 3.93 8.39 50.36
N GLY A 13 4.53 7.67 49.42
CA GLY A 13 4.99 6.28 49.60
C GLY A 13 3.91 5.20 49.43
N TYR A 14 2.78 5.51 48.77
CA TYR A 14 1.80 4.48 48.44
C TYR A 14 2.33 3.58 47.33
N THR A 15 2.18 2.26 47.52
CA THR A 15 2.55 1.26 46.50
C THR A 15 1.50 1.23 45.39
N THR A 16 1.90 0.80 44.19
CA THR A 16 0.99 0.62 43.04
C THR A 16 -0.19 -0.31 43.38
N GLU A 17 0.05 -1.33 44.21
CA GLU A 17 -0.99 -2.26 44.67
C GLU A 17 -2.04 -1.53 45.52
N LYS A 18 -1.61 -0.69 46.47
CA LYS A 18 -2.54 0.13 47.27
C LYS A 18 -3.33 1.11 46.41
N LEU A 19 -2.72 1.67 45.37
CA LEU A 19 -3.41 2.57 44.44
C LEU A 19 -4.48 1.81 43.64
N ARG A 20 -4.16 0.61 43.13
CA ARG A 20 -5.16 -0.24 42.48
C ARG A 20 -6.31 -0.60 43.42
N ASP A 21 -6.00 -1.03 44.64
CA ASP A 21 -7.01 -1.44 45.63
C ASP A 21 -7.88 -0.25 46.08
N ALA A 22 -7.34 0.97 46.02
CA ALA A 22 -8.07 2.22 46.22
C ALA A 22 -8.94 2.64 45.01
N GLY A 23 -8.93 1.87 43.91
CA GLY A 23 -9.78 2.07 42.74
C GLY A 23 -9.18 2.92 41.62
N PHE A 24 -7.88 3.26 41.67
CA PHE A 24 -7.24 3.96 40.56
C PHE A 24 -7.16 3.05 39.32
N THR A 25 -7.52 3.60 38.17
CA THR A 25 -7.51 2.90 36.89
C THR A 25 -6.11 2.84 36.28
N ALA A 26 -5.87 1.86 35.40
CA ALA A 26 -4.63 1.80 34.61
C ALA A 26 -4.34 3.10 33.84
N LYS A 27 -5.38 3.85 33.43
CA LYS A 27 -5.25 5.14 32.75
C LYS A 27 -4.72 6.23 33.67
N GLU A 28 -5.23 6.33 34.89
CA GLU A 28 -4.75 7.30 35.87
C GLU A 28 -3.30 7.01 36.27
N LEU A 29 -2.97 5.73 36.45
CA LEU A 29 -1.60 5.31 36.76
C LEU A 29 -0.66 5.54 35.58
N ARG A 30 -1.06 5.23 34.34
CA ARG A 30 -0.29 5.58 33.14
C ARG A 30 0.01 7.08 33.06
N ASN A 31 -1.00 7.91 33.29
CA ASN A 31 -0.85 9.37 33.28
C ASN A 31 0.09 9.88 34.38
N ALA A 32 0.24 9.13 35.48
CA ALA A 32 1.19 9.41 36.54
C ALA A 32 2.60 8.86 36.27
N GLY A 33 2.80 8.11 35.18
CA GLY A 33 4.11 7.63 34.74
C GLY A 33 4.40 6.16 35.07
N TYR A 34 3.41 5.39 35.52
CA TYR A 34 3.59 3.95 35.75
C TYR A 34 3.78 3.21 34.42
N THR A 35 4.75 2.28 34.43
CA THR A 35 5.09 1.43 33.29
C THR A 35 4.11 0.26 33.14
N ILE A 36 4.07 -0.33 31.93
CA ILE A 36 3.30 -1.55 31.67
C ILE A 36 3.63 -2.65 32.68
N LYS A 37 4.92 -2.85 32.99
CA LYS A 37 5.35 -3.88 33.94
C LYS A 37 4.79 -3.64 35.35
N GLU A 38 4.89 -2.42 35.86
CA GLU A 38 4.38 -2.09 37.20
C GLU A 38 2.87 -2.31 37.31
N LEU A 39 2.12 -2.05 36.23
CA LEU A 39 0.68 -2.28 36.19
C LEU A 39 0.32 -3.76 36.12
N LEU A 40 1.05 -4.54 35.31
CA LEU A 40 0.87 -6.00 35.22
C LEU A 40 1.25 -6.72 36.52
N ASP A 41 2.32 -6.27 37.19
CA ASP A 41 2.78 -6.86 38.45
C ASP A 41 1.71 -6.68 39.56
N VAL A 42 0.84 -5.67 39.43
CA VAL A 42 -0.36 -5.50 40.26
C VAL A 42 -1.64 -5.93 39.54
N GLY A 43 -1.57 -6.87 38.62
CA GLY A 43 -2.75 -7.58 38.12
C GLY A 43 -3.70 -6.79 37.21
N PHE A 44 -3.31 -5.62 36.69
CA PHE A 44 -4.04 -5.07 35.54
C PHE A 44 -3.89 -6.01 34.34
N THR A 45 -4.95 -6.15 33.55
CA THR A 45 -4.96 -6.97 32.33
C THR A 45 -4.46 -6.18 31.14
N VAL A 46 -3.98 -6.88 30.11
CA VAL A 46 -3.55 -6.26 28.83
C VAL A 46 -4.68 -5.46 28.17
N LYS A 47 -5.93 -5.92 28.32
CA LYS A 47 -7.11 -5.20 27.85
C LYS A 47 -7.27 -3.86 28.57
N GLU A 48 -7.13 -3.83 29.89
CA GLU A 48 -7.16 -2.58 30.66
C GLU A 48 -5.99 -1.66 30.29
N LEU A 49 -4.81 -2.19 29.97
CA LEU A 49 -3.69 -1.39 29.47
C LEU A 49 -4.00 -0.77 28.10
N ARG A 50 -4.59 -1.53 27.18
CA ARG A 50 -5.06 -0.98 25.89
C ARG A 50 -6.11 0.10 26.10
N ASP A 51 -7.11 -0.15 26.94
CA ASP A 51 -8.19 0.81 27.23
C ASP A 51 -7.66 2.05 27.98
N ALA A 52 -6.53 1.91 28.70
CA ALA A 52 -5.77 3.01 29.29
C ALA A 52 -4.93 3.81 28.26
N GLY A 53 -4.83 3.35 27.02
CA GLY A 53 -4.14 4.03 25.92
C GLY A 53 -2.70 3.61 25.71
N PHE A 54 -2.26 2.47 26.25
CA PHE A 54 -1.00 1.86 25.81
C PHE A 54 -1.14 1.33 24.37
N THR A 55 -0.15 1.62 23.54
CA THR A 55 -0.11 1.23 22.13
C THR A 55 0.36 -0.22 21.96
N ALA A 56 0.03 -0.83 20.82
CA ALA A 56 0.57 -2.14 20.45
C ALA A 56 2.12 -2.15 20.41
N LYS A 57 2.76 -1.00 20.12
CA LYS A 57 4.22 -0.86 20.16
C LYS A 57 4.78 -0.94 21.57
N GLU A 58 4.16 -0.25 22.52
CA GLU A 58 4.57 -0.30 23.94
C GLU A 58 4.39 -1.72 24.50
N LEU A 59 3.28 -2.38 24.19
CA LEU A 59 3.03 -3.76 24.63
C LEU A 59 3.96 -4.77 23.93
N ARG A 60 4.25 -4.60 22.63
CA ARG A 60 5.27 -5.40 21.95
C ARG A 60 6.63 -5.28 22.62
N ASN A 61 7.05 -4.06 22.98
CA ASN A 61 8.31 -3.83 23.70
C ASN A 61 8.30 -4.46 25.10
N ALA A 62 7.13 -4.63 25.70
CA ALA A 62 6.94 -5.37 26.96
C ALA A 62 6.89 -6.90 26.77
N GLY A 63 7.03 -7.42 25.55
CA GLY A 63 7.14 -8.85 25.25
C GLY A 63 5.86 -9.51 24.74
N TYR A 64 4.78 -8.75 24.50
CA TYR A 64 3.54 -9.31 23.98
C TYR A 64 3.64 -9.74 22.52
N THR A 65 3.08 -10.92 22.25
CA THR A 65 2.98 -11.52 20.92
C THR A 65 1.86 -10.89 20.11
N ILE A 66 1.90 -11.08 18.78
CA ILE A 66 0.83 -10.67 17.88
C ILE A 66 -0.53 -11.20 18.34
N LYS A 67 -0.62 -12.49 18.67
CA LYS A 67 -1.87 -13.13 19.08
C LYS A 67 -2.47 -12.46 20.32
N GLU A 68 -1.66 -12.22 21.35
CA GLU A 68 -2.12 -11.59 22.59
C GLU A 68 -2.63 -10.15 22.35
N LEU A 69 -1.98 -9.40 21.46
CA LEU A 69 -2.42 -8.05 21.11
C LEU A 69 -3.76 -8.07 20.34
N LEU A 70 -3.95 -9.02 19.45
CA LEU A 70 -5.20 -9.17 18.70
C LEU A 70 -6.35 -9.62 19.61
N ASP A 71 -6.08 -10.53 20.54
CA ASP A 71 -7.08 -11.05 21.49
C ASP A 71 -7.66 -9.94 22.38
N VAL A 72 -6.89 -8.85 22.60
CA VAL A 72 -7.39 -7.64 23.29
C VAL A 72 -7.92 -6.56 22.36
N GLY A 73 -7.98 -6.80 21.05
CA GLY A 73 -8.64 -5.94 20.08
C GLY A 73 -7.76 -4.89 19.42
N PHE A 74 -6.43 -5.08 19.35
CA PHE A 74 -5.62 -4.36 18.38
C PHE A 74 -5.91 -4.85 16.96
N THR A 75 -5.81 -3.96 15.98
CA THR A 75 -6.01 -4.25 14.56
C THR A 75 -4.69 -4.58 13.87
N VAL A 76 -4.74 -5.28 12.74
CA VAL A 76 -3.54 -5.53 11.90
C VAL A 76 -2.84 -4.23 11.50
N LYS A 77 -3.59 -3.14 11.32
CA LYS A 77 -3.05 -1.81 11.05
C LYS A 77 -2.21 -1.29 12.21
N GLU A 78 -2.73 -1.36 13.45
CA GLU A 78 -1.99 -0.96 14.64
C GLU A 78 -0.75 -1.84 14.86
N LEU A 79 -0.83 -3.14 14.54
CA LEU A 79 0.32 -4.03 14.57
C LEU A 79 1.39 -3.64 13.54
N LYS A 80 0.99 -3.29 12.31
CA LYS A 80 1.89 -2.77 11.28
C LYS A 80 2.58 -1.49 11.75
N GLU A 81 1.82 -0.54 12.28
CA GLU A 81 2.34 0.72 12.84
C GLU A 81 3.28 0.49 14.04
N SER A 82 3.09 -0.63 14.74
CA SER A 82 3.96 -1.10 15.84
C SER A 82 5.21 -1.84 15.37
N GLY A 83 5.39 -1.97 14.06
CA GLY A 83 6.58 -2.52 13.43
C GLY A 83 6.60 -4.04 13.29
N PHE A 84 5.44 -4.70 13.34
CA PHE A 84 5.36 -6.09 12.92
C PHE A 84 5.47 -6.19 11.39
N SER A 85 6.26 -7.14 10.89
CA SER A 85 6.44 -7.38 9.45
C SER A 85 5.35 -8.30 8.90
N VAL A 86 5.22 -8.33 7.57
CA VAL A 86 4.39 -9.32 6.86
C VAL A 86 4.69 -10.74 7.36
N LYS A 87 5.98 -11.10 7.46
CA LYS A 87 6.40 -12.41 7.98
C LYS A 87 5.91 -12.68 9.39
N ASN A 88 5.99 -11.71 10.30
CA ASN A 88 5.51 -11.91 11.67
C ASN A 88 4.01 -12.26 11.70
N LEU A 89 3.21 -11.59 10.86
CA LEU A 89 1.78 -11.85 10.77
C LEU A 89 1.48 -13.19 10.07
N GLN A 90 2.25 -13.56 9.04
CA GLN A 90 2.14 -14.88 8.40
C GLN A 90 2.44 -16.02 9.40
N ASP A 91 3.52 -15.88 10.19
CA ASP A 91 3.88 -16.85 11.23
C ASP A 91 2.77 -16.94 12.31
N ALA A 92 1.99 -15.86 12.49
CA ALA A 92 0.80 -15.82 13.34
C ALA A 92 -0.49 -16.33 12.65
N GLY A 93 -0.41 -16.82 11.42
CA GLY A 93 -1.52 -17.44 10.68
C GLY A 93 -2.37 -16.49 9.84
N TYR A 94 -1.94 -15.25 9.62
CA TYR A 94 -2.71 -14.28 8.84
C TYR A 94 -2.63 -14.52 7.33
N THR A 95 -3.77 -14.32 6.68
CA THR A 95 -3.92 -14.40 5.22
C THR A 95 -3.45 -13.13 4.52
N VAL A 96 -3.13 -13.24 3.23
CA VAL A 96 -2.78 -12.09 2.36
C VAL A 96 -3.88 -11.04 2.33
N LYS A 97 -5.15 -11.47 2.40
CA LYS A 97 -6.29 -10.55 2.43
C LYS A 97 -6.30 -9.72 3.70
N GLU A 98 -6.11 -10.34 4.85
CA GLU A 98 -6.08 -9.61 6.13
C GLU A 98 -4.87 -8.67 6.22
N LEU A 99 -3.73 -9.06 5.64
CA LEU A 99 -2.56 -8.18 5.51
C LEU A 99 -2.88 -6.95 4.63
N ARG A 100 -3.53 -7.15 3.49
CA ARG A 100 -3.99 -6.05 2.62
C ARG A 100 -4.95 -5.13 3.35
N ASP A 101 -5.97 -5.71 4.00
CA ASP A 101 -6.98 -4.96 4.74
C ASP A 101 -6.36 -4.20 5.94
N GLY A 102 -5.27 -4.75 6.51
CA GLY A 102 -4.42 -4.10 7.50
C GLY A 102 -3.46 -3.04 6.95
N GLY A 103 -3.47 -2.78 5.65
CA GLY A 103 -2.71 -1.71 5.01
C GLY A 103 -1.29 -2.09 4.60
N TYR A 104 -0.92 -3.38 4.55
CA TYR A 104 0.32 -3.80 3.89
C TYR A 104 0.24 -3.52 2.38
N THR A 105 1.37 -3.16 1.78
CA THR A 105 1.49 -2.83 0.36
C THR A 105 1.92 -4.06 -0.44
N ALA A 106 1.62 -4.06 -1.74
CA ALA A 106 2.13 -5.09 -2.65
C ALA A 106 3.67 -5.18 -2.63
N LYS A 107 4.37 -4.08 -2.33
CA LYS A 107 5.84 -4.06 -2.21
C LYS A 107 6.31 -4.84 -0.98
N GLU A 108 5.67 -4.64 0.16
CA GLU A 108 5.98 -5.39 1.39
C GLU A 108 5.73 -6.89 1.20
N LEU A 109 4.61 -7.25 0.55
CA LEU A 109 4.27 -8.65 0.27
C LEU A 109 5.22 -9.30 -0.76
N LYS A 110 5.70 -8.53 -1.76
CA LYS A 110 6.68 -9.02 -2.73
C LYS A 110 7.97 -9.51 -2.07
N TYR A 111 8.43 -8.84 -1.01
CA TYR A 111 9.64 -9.26 -0.28
C TYR A 111 9.47 -10.59 0.45
N GLU A 112 8.23 -10.93 0.83
CA GLU A 112 7.87 -12.24 1.39
C GLU A 112 7.44 -13.27 0.32
N LYS A 113 7.80 -13.01 -0.95
CA LYS A 113 7.64 -13.93 -2.10
C LYS A 113 6.20 -14.28 -2.48
N PHE A 114 5.21 -13.47 -2.08
CA PHE A 114 3.87 -13.61 -2.60
C PHE A 114 3.84 -13.40 -4.12
N THR A 115 3.09 -14.25 -4.81
CA THR A 115 2.93 -14.18 -6.26
C THR A 115 1.97 -13.05 -6.65
N ILE A 116 2.13 -12.53 -7.87
CA ILE A 116 1.23 -11.49 -8.40
C ILE A 116 -0.22 -12.02 -8.48
N SER A 117 -0.40 -13.32 -8.72
CA SER A 117 -1.72 -13.95 -8.75
C SER A 117 -2.40 -13.86 -7.36
N GLU A 118 -1.69 -14.19 -6.29
CA GLU A 118 -2.21 -14.07 -4.92
C GLU A 118 -2.52 -12.62 -4.54
N LEU A 119 -1.67 -11.69 -4.96
CA LEU A 119 -1.91 -10.26 -4.73
C LEU A 119 -3.17 -9.78 -5.48
N ARG A 120 -3.34 -10.21 -6.73
CA ARG A 120 -4.50 -9.86 -7.55
C ARG A 120 -5.79 -10.43 -6.97
N THR A 121 -5.80 -11.69 -6.52
CA THR A 121 -7.01 -12.33 -5.97
C THR A 121 -7.52 -11.64 -4.71
N VAL A 122 -6.63 -11.04 -3.92
CA VAL A 122 -7.04 -10.26 -2.75
C VAL A 122 -7.30 -8.79 -3.07
N GLY A 123 -7.17 -8.35 -4.33
CA GLY A 123 -7.58 -7.03 -4.80
C GLY A 123 -6.47 -5.98 -4.92
N TYR A 124 -5.20 -6.36 -4.96
CA TYR A 124 -4.15 -5.44 -5.42
C TYR A 124 -4.31 -5.15 -6.91
N THR A 125 -4.30 -3.87 -7.26
CA THR A 125 -4.48 -3.37 -8.62
C THR A 125 -3.16 -3.38 -9.39
N ALA A 126 -3.22 -3.25 -10.72
CA ALA A 126 -2.02 -3.03 -11.54
C ALA A 126 -1.21 -1.80 -11.08
N LYS A 127 -1.85 -0.78 -10.52
CA LYS A 127 -1.19 0.40 -9.96
C LYS A 127 -0.39 0.07 -8.70
N ASP A 128 -0.97 -0.71 -7.79
CA ASP A 128 -0.27 -1.15 -6.58
C ASP A 128 0.95 -2.01 -6.93
N LEU A 129 0.80 -2.87 -7.94
CA LEU A 129 1.86 -3.76 -8.40
C LEU A 129 2.95 -2.99 -9.17
N ARG A 130 2.60 -1.95 -9.93
CA ARG A 130 3.57 -1.02 -10.52
C ARG A 130 4.38 -0.31 -9.42
N ALA A 131 3.72 0.18 -8.38
CA ALA A 131 4.39 0.80 -7.24
C ALA A 131 5.31 -0.19 -6.49
N ALA A 132 4.98 -1.48 -6.52
CA ALA A 132 5.84 -2.58 -6.05
C ALA A 132 6.98 -2.96 -7.03
N GLY A 133 7.07 -2.30 -8.18
CA GLY A 133 8.11 -2.50 -9.19
C GLY A 133 7.94 -3.80 -9.99
N TYR A 134 6.71 -4.26 -10.22
CA TYR A 134 6.46 -5.32 -11.20
C TYR A 134 6.48 -4.74 -12.62
N SER A 135 6.93 -5.54 -13.61
CA SER A 135 6.90 -5.12 -15.01
C SER A 135 5.53 -5.37 -15.62
N VAL A 136 5.23 -4.68 -16.73
CA VAL A 136 4.01 -4.94 -17.51
C VAL A 136 3.93 -6.39 -17.98
N PHE A 137 5.06 -7.01 -18.33
CA PHE A 137 5.14 -8.42 -18.72
C PHE A 137 4.62 -9.34 -17.61
N SER A 138 5.07 -9.11 -16.36
CA SER A 138 4.61 -9.92 -15.24
C SER A 138 3.11 -9.75 -14.96
N LEU A 139 2.56 -8.54 -15.14
CA LEU A 139 1.13 -8.28 -15.00
C LEU A 139 0.31 -8.93 -16.11
N LYS A 140 0.77 -8.87 -17.36
CA LYS A 140 0.12 -9.54 -18.49
C LYS A 140 0.04 -11.05 -18.32
N ASN A 141 1.12 -11.67 -17.85
CA ASN A 141 1.15 -13.12 -17.63
C ASN A 141 0.15 -13.60 -16.59
N VAL A 142 -0.28 -12.74 -15.66
CA VAL A 142 -1.33 -13.08 -14.69
C VAL A 142 -2.70 -12.48 -15.05
N GLY A 143 -2.87 -12.01 -16.29
CA GLY A 143 -4.16 -11.66 -16.87
C GLY A 143 -4.66 -10.23 -16.62
N PHE A 144 -3.78 -9.27 -16.31
CA PHE A 144 -4.18 -7.86 -16.31
C PHE A 144 -4.44 -7.36 -17.75
N THR A 145 -5.57 -6.71 -17.94
CA THR A 145 -6.02 -6.14 -19.23
C THR A 145 -5.17 -4.94 -19.64
N LEU A 146 -5.16 -4.58 -20.92
CA LEU A 146 -4.41 -3.41 -21.40
C LEU A 146 -4.91 -2.13 -20.73
N LYS A 147 -6.23 -2.02 -20.50
CA LYS A 147 -6.81 -0.90 -19.78
C LYS A 147 -6.28 -0.79 -18.34
N GLU A 148 -6.22 -1.88 -17.58
CA GLU A 148 -5.64 -1.87 -16.23
C GLU A 148 -4.17 -1.44 -16.22
N ILE A 149 -3.40 -1.87 -17.24
CA ILE A 149 -2.00 -1.46 -17.42
C ILE A 149 -1.87 0.04 -17.72
N ILE A 150 -2.74 0.59 -18.56
CA ILE A 150 -2.78 2.02 -18.89
C ILE A 150 -3.18 2.84 -17.67
N ASP A 151 -4.23 2.42 -16.96
CA ASP A 151 -4.73 3.09 -15.76
C ASP A 151 -3.71 3.02 -14.61
N ALA A 152 -2.88 1.97 -14.58
CA ALA A 152 -1.72 1.88 -13.69
C ALA A 152 -0.57 2.83 -14.07
N GLY A 153 -0.58 3.39 -15.29
CA GLY A 153 0.39 4.38 -15.75
C GLY A 153 1.65 3.80 -16.39
N TYR A 154 1.62 2.55 -16.89
CA TYR A 154 2.69 2.07 -17.76
C TYR A 154 2.69 2.85 -19.07
N THR A 155 3.88 3.12 -19.60
CA THR A 155 4.10 3.81 -20.87
C THR A 155 4.16 2.82 -22.02
N VAL A 156 3.88 3.28 -23.24
CA VAL A 156 4.01 2.45 -24.45
C VAL A 156 5.43 1.89 -24.59
N LYS A 157 6.46 2.66 -24.23
CA LYS A 157 7.84 2.19 -24.18
C LYS A 157 8.03 0.99 -23.24
N GLU A 158 7.43 1.02 -22.06
CA GLU A 158 7.51 -0.12 -21.11
C GLU A 158 6.80 -1.37 -21.66
N LEU A 159 5.75 -1.22 -22.47
CA LEU A 159 5.09 -2.33 -23.17
C LEU A 159 6.04 -2.97 -24.19
N GLU A 160 6.71 -2.15 -25.00
CA GLU A 160 7.70 -2.59 -26.00
C GLU A 160 8.91 -3.28 -25.34
N GLU A 161 9.46 -2.71 -24.27
CA GLU A 161 10.57 -3.30 -23.51
C GLU A 161 10.17 -4.64 -22.87
N GLY A 162 8.92 -4.74 -22.43
CA GLY A 162 8.32 -5.98 -21.96
C GLY A 162 8.05 -7.01 -23.07
N ARG A 163 8.37 -6.68 -24.34
CA ARG A 163 8.06 -7.47 -25.54
C ARG A 163 6.59 -7.84 -25.64
N ILE A 164 5.72 -6.94 -25.18
CA ILE A 164 4.28 -7.08 -25.30
C ILE A 164 3.86 -6.42 -26.61
N LEU A 165 3.66 -7.23 -27.64
CA LEU A 165 3.30 -6.76 -28.98
C LEU A 165 1.82 -6.38 -29.02
N TYR A 166 1.56 -5.08 -28.94
CA TYR A 166 0.26 -4.48 -29.25
C TYR A 166 0.35 -3.72 -30.55
N THR A 167 -0.71 -3.81 -31.37
CA THR A 167 -0.84 -2.92 -32.53
C THR A 167 -1.14 -1.50 -32.07
N ILE A 168 -0.91 -0.50 -32.92
CA ILE A 168 -1.26 0.89 -32.59
C ILE A 168 -2.77 1.02 -32.37
N GLU A 169 -3.56 0.23 -33.10
CA GLU A 169 -5.00 0.09 -32.93
C GLU A 169 -5.36 -0.45 -31.54
N ASP A 170 -4.67 -1.48 -31.06
CA ASP A 170 -4.85 -1.99 -29.69
C ASP A 170 -4.50 -0.93 -28.64
N LEU A 171 -3.38 -0.22 -28.84
CA LEU A 171 -2.95 0.85 -27.93
C LEU A 171 -3.98 1.99 -27.87
N LYS A 172 -4.51 2.39 -29.03
CA LYS A 172 -5.59 3.39 -29.16
C LYS A 172 -6.87 2.90 -28.49
N ALA A 173 -7.30 1.68 -28.79
CA ALA A 173 -8.51 1.08 -28.21
C ALA A 173 -8.40 0.87 -26.69
N GLY A 174 -7.20 0.57 -26.19
CA GLY A 174 -6.91 0.47 -24.76
C GLY A 174 -6.97 1.81 -24.02
N GLY A 175 -6.87 2.93 -24.74
CA GLY A 175 -6.97 4.28 -24.19
C GLY A 175 -5.65 5.04 -24.11
N TYR A 176 -4.58 4.60 -24.77
CA TYR A 176 -3.41 5.47 -24.94
C TYR A 176 -3.78 6.64 -25.87
N THR A 177 -3.53 7.85 -25.40
CA THR A 177 -3.59 9.05 -26.24
C THR A 177 -2.52 8.98 -27.32
N LEU A 178 -2.79 9.57 -28.50
CA LEU A 178 -1.82 9.68 -29.60
C LEU A 178 -0.44 10.19 -29.11
N LYS A 179 -0.41 11.20 -28.23
CA LYS A 179 0.85 11.69 -27.63
C LYS A 179 1.65 10.60 -26.92
N LYS A 180 1.01 9.79 -26.06
CA LYS A 180 1.67 8.67 -25.37
C LYS A 180 2.16 7.57 -26.32
N ILE A 181 1.49 7.38 -27.45
CA ILE A 181 1.92 6.44 -28.50
C ILE A 181 3.18 6.98 -29.19
N ILE A 182 3.20 8.27 -29.53
CA ILE A 182 4.37 8.96 -30.09
C ILE A 182 5.55 8.92 -29.12
N ASP A 183 5.31 9.20 -27.82
CA ASP A 183 6.33 9.11 -26.78
C ASP A 183 6.90 7.68 -26.64
N GLY A 184 6.15 6.67 -27.10
CA GLY A 184 6.61 5.29 -27.24
C GLY A 184 7.57 5.03 -28.41
N GLY A 185 7.80 6.02 -29.28
CA GLY A 185 8.73 5.96 -30.41
C GLY A 185 8.08 5.66 -31.77
N TYR A 186 6.74 5.67 -31.86
CA TYR A 186 6.04 5.40 -33.11
C TYR A 186 6.15 6.59 -34.09
N THR A 187 6.52 6.27 -35.33
CA THR A 187 6.74 7.25 -36.40
C THR A 187 5.42 7.68 -37.06
N ALA A 188 5.41 8.85 -37.72
CA ALA A 188 4.27 9.31 -38.51
C ALA A 188 3.80 8.31 -39.57
N GLY A 189 4.73 7.55 -40.18
CA GLY A 189 4.39 6.51 -41.15
C GLY A 189 3.65 5.33 -40.53
N GLN A 190 4.09 4.87 -39.36
CA GLN A 190 3.39 3.81 -38.61
C GLN A 190 2.02 4.29 -38.12
N LEU A 191 1.92 5.52 -37.63
CA LEU A 191 0.66 6.11 -37.19
C LEU A 191 -0.32 6.28 -38.37
N ARG A 192 0.18 6.64 -39.55
CA ARG A 192 -0.63 6.68 -40.79
C ARG A 192 -1.18 5.31 -41.15
N ALA A 193 -0.32 4.29 -41.12
CA ALA A 193 -0.75 2.92 -41.39
C ALA A 193 -1.84 2.46 -40.42
N ALA A 194 -1.82 2.97 -39.18
CA ALA A 194 -2.85 2.76 -38.17
C ALA A 194 -4.06 3.70 -38.24
N GLY A 195 -4.19 4.46 -39.34
CA GLY A 195 -5.36 5.29 -39.63
C GLY A 195 -5.43 6.62 -38.88
N TYR A 196 -4.33 7.12 -38.31
CA TYR A 196 -4.28 8.51 -37.88
C TYR A 196 -4.31 9.45 -39.09
N THR A 197 -5.00 10.57 -38.93
CA THR A 197 -5.15 11.59 -39.96
C THR A 197 -4.01 12.60 -39.93
N LEU A 198 -3.79 13.29 -41.05
CA LEU A 198 -2.84 14.39 -41.14
C LEU A 198 -3.09 15.44 -40.05
N LYS A 199 -4.37 15.80 -39.83
CA LYS A 199 -4.78 16.78 -38.83
C LYS A 199 -4.41 16.34 -37.41
N GLU A 200 -4.74 15.10 -37.03
CA GLU A 200 -4.40 14.57 -35.70
C GLU A 200 -2.89 14.60 -35.43
N LEU A 201 -2.07 14.32 -36.44
CA LEU A 201 -0.61 14.33 -36.30
C LEU A 201 -0.03 15.76 -36.22
N ILE A 202 -0.59 16.72 -36.96
CA ILE A 202 -0.21 18.14 -36.85
C ILE A 202 -0.56 18.66 -35.45
N ASP A 203 -1.75 18.33 -34.93
CA ASP A 203 -2.22 18.78 -33.61
C ASP A 203 -1.32 18.32 -32.45
N VAL A 204 -0.55 17.24 -32.65
CA VAL A 204 0.42 16.72 -31.67
C VAL A 204 1.88 17.07 -31.99
N GLY A 205 2.11 17.90 -33.01
CA GLY A 205 3.40 18.55 -33.27
C GLY A 205 4.27 17.92 -34.36
N PHE A 206 3.75 17.00 -35.18
CA PHE A 206 4.48 16.59 -36.38
C PHE A 206 4.55 17.73 -37.39
N THR A 207 5.74 17.92 -37.98
CA THR A 207 5.92 18.93 -39.02
C THR A 207 5.42 18.41 -40.37
N PHE A 208 5.12 19.31 -41.31
CA PHE A 208 4.81 18.92 -42.68
C PHE A 208 5.91 18.11 -43.36
N VAL A 209 7.17 18.32 -42.95
CA VAL A 209 8.31 17.54 -43.46
C VAL A 209 8.19 16.08 -43.01
N ASP A 210 7.95 15.84 -41.71
CA ASP A 210 7.75 14.50 -41.15
C ASP A 210 6.58 13.78 -41.83
N LEU A 211 5.49 14.51 -42.06
CA LEU A 211 4.25 13.98 -42.62
C LEU A 211 4.39 13.66 -44.11
N ARG A 212 5.12 14.50 -44.87
CA ARG A 212 5.43 14.20 -46.27
C ARG A 212 6.31 12.95 -46.41
N VAL A 213 7.28 12.76 -45.52
CA VAL A 213 8.10 11.53 -45.48
C VAL A 213 7.25 10.31 -45.16
N ALA A 214 6.26 10.45 -44.26
CA ALA A 214 5.26 9.41 -43.98
C ALA A 214 4.25 9.20 -45.12
N GLY A 215 4.36 9.97 -46.20
CA GLY A 215 3.56 9.84 -47.42
C GLY A 215 2.21 10.56 -47.37
N TYR A 216 1.97 11.41 -46.38
CA TYR A 216 0.80 12.28 -46.39
C TYR A 216 0.92 13.34 -47.49
N THR A 217 -0.21 13.76 -48.04
CA THR A 217 -0.30 14.81 -49.06
C THR A 217 -1.19 15.96 -48.60
N ILE A 218 -0.94 17.16 -49.12
CA ILE A 218 -1.72 18.38 -48.80
C ILE A 218 -3.21 18.23 -49.21
N LYS A 219 -3.54 17.28 -50.09
CA LYS A 219 -4.93 16.96 -50.46
C LYS A 219 -5.69 16.20 -49.36
N GLU A 220 -5.01 15.71 -48.34
CA GLU A 220 -5.59 15.03 -47.17
C GLU A 220 -5.87 16.02 -46.01
N CYS A 221 -5.73 17.34 -46.24
CA CYS A 221 -6.12 18.42 -45.33
C CYS A 221 -7.64 18.68 -45.33
#